data_AF-A0A0Q8JGA1-F1
#
_entry.id   AF-A0A0Q8JGA1-F1
#
_cell.length_a   1.000
_cell.length_b   1.000
_cell.length_c   1.000
_cell.angle_alpha   90.00
_cell.angle_beta   90.00
_cell.angle_gamma   90.00
#
_symmetry.space_group_name_H-M   'P 1'
#
loop_
_entity.id
_entity.type
_entity.pdbx_description
1 polymer ?
#
loop_
_entity_poly.entity_id
_entity_poly.type
_entity_poly.pdbx_seq_one_letter_code
_entity_poly.pdbx_strand_id
1 'polypeptide(L)'
;MTIGAAKYLWLIRPINPNHVVLKVWSKQGGRKDFPLEVRFRFDDPWLNYGPIITAPSERRHEFFELAPVTPKLVRWAIDAAITAGWNPEQPREHRLFERGSNGDLVSSQRA
;
A
#
# COMPACT_ATOMS: atom_id res chain seq x y z
N MET A 1 0.18 2.20 14.55
CA MET A 1 1.64 2.45 14.40
C MET A 1 1.94 3.87 14.86
N THR A 2 3.10 4.12 15.47
CA THR A 2 3.49 5.45 15.95
C THR A 2 4.70 5.94 15.15
N ILE A 3 4.65 7.19 14.68
CA ILE A 3 5.74 7.86 13.96
C ILE A 3 5.88 9.26 14.57
N GLY A 4 7.03 9.52 15.20
CA GLY A 4 7.17 10.71 16.05
C GLY A 4 6.10 10.74 17.15
N ALA A 5 5.40 11.86 17.29
CA ALA A 5 4.26 11.99 18.21
C ALA A 5 2.93 11.49 17.63
N ALA A 6 2.84 11.26 16.31
CA ALA A 6 1.61 10.89 15.64
C ALA A 6 1.31 9.40 15.75
N LYS A 7 0.03 9.06 15.95
CA LYS A 7 -0.47 7.69 15.98
C LYS A 7 -1.35 7.45 14.76
N TYR A 8 -1.04 6.42 14.01
CA TYR A 8 -1.75 6.01 12.80
C TYR A 8 -2.44 4.67 13.01
N LEU A 9 -3.64 4.56 12.50
CA LEU A 9 -4.36 3.31 12.30
C LEU A 9 -4.26 2.93 10.82
N TRP A 10 -4.22 1.63 10.55
CA TRP A 10 -4.11 1.14 9.19
C TRP A 10 -4.79 -0.22 9.02
N LEU A 11 -5.15 -0.51 7.78
CA LEU A 11 -5.62 -1.83 7.36
C LEU A 11 -5.18 -2.10 5.93
N ILE A 12 -5.11 -3.37 5.58
CA ILE A 12 -4.85 -3.83 4.22
C ILE A 12 -6.11 -4.54 3.71
N ARG A 13 -6.48 -4.30 2.44
CA ARG A 13 -7.56 -5.03 1.77
C ARG A 13 -7.12 -5.50 0.39
N PRO A 14 -7.52 -6.70 -0.04
CA PRO A 14 -7.40 -7.07 -1.45
C PRO A 14 -8.30 -6.15 -2.29
N ILE A 15 -7.82 -5.77 -3.47
CA ILE A 15 -8.60 -5.04 -4.48
C ILE A 15 -8.94 -5.98 -5.63
N ASN A 16 -7.97 -6.79 -6.05
CA ASN A 16 -8.08 -7.81 -7.08
C ASN A 16 -7.03 -8.91 -6.79
N PRO A 17 -6.95 -9.99 -7.60
CA PRO A 17 -6.01 -11.09 -7.34
C PRO A 17 -4.53 -10.72 -7.32
N ASN A 18 -4.15 -9.53 -7.80
CA ASN A 18 -2.76 -9.10 -7.97
C ASN A 18 -2.43 -7.82 -7.20
N HIS A 19 -3.39 -7.26 -6.45
CA HIS A 19 -3.21 -5.98 -5.77
C HIS A 19 -3.92 -5.93 -4.43
N VAL A 20 -3.26 -5.26 -3.48
CA VAL A 20 -3.84 -4.83 -2.21
C VAL A 20 -3.78 -3.32 -2.08
N VAL A 21 -4.71 -2.75 -1.31
CA VAL A 21 -4.66 -1.36 -0.86
C VAL A 21 -4.34 -1.32 0.62
N LEU A 22 -3.32 -0.54 0.96
CA LEU A 22 -3.07 -0.07 2.32
C LEU A 22 -3.88 1.21 2.52
N LYS A 23 -4.74 1.22 3.55
CA LYS A 23 -5.45 2.43 4.01
C LYS A 23 -4.87 2.87 5.34
N VAL A 24 -4.48 4.13 5.46
CA VAL A 24 -3.91 4.71 6.68
C VAL A 24 -4.64 5.99 7.06
N TRP A 25 -4.95 6.17 8.35
CA TRP A 25 -5.53 7.42 8.87
C TRP A 25 -4.97 7.76 10.26
N SER A 26 -5.04 9.04 10.63
CA SER A 26 -4.69 9.51 11.97
C SER A 26 -5.62 8.87 13.01
N LYS A 27 -5.08 8.48 14.17
CA LYS A 27 -5.88 8.00 15.30
C LYS A 27 -6.74 9.12 15.90
N GLN A 28 -6.33 10.38 15.71
CA GLN A 28 -7.08 11.54 16.21
C GLN A 28 -8.29 11.87 15.32
N GLY A 29 -8.31 11.38 14.07
CA GLY A 29 -9.42 11.54 13.13
C GLY A 29 -10.29 10.28 12.99
N GLY A 30 -11.42 10.40 12.29
CA GLY A 30 -12.27 9.28 11.94
C GLY A 30 -11.74 8.48 10.76
N ARG A 31 -12.04 7.17 10.72
CA ARG A 31 -11.67 6.27 9.59
C ARG A 31 -12.25 6.73 8.24
N LYS A 32 -13.35 7.50 8.25
CA LYS A 32 -14.02 8.04 7.06
C LYS A 32 -13.49 9.40 6.63
N ASP A 33 -12.64 10.04 7.44
CA ASP A 33 -12.08 11.38 7.18
C ASP A 33 -10.87 11.33 6.25
N PHE A 34 -10.94 10.42 5.28
CA PHE A 34 -10.05 10.27 4.15
C PHE A 34 -8.67 9.64 4.43
N PRO A 35 -8.56 8.32 4.27
CA PRO A 35 -7.29 7.64 4.46
C PRO A 35 -6.34 7.91 3.29
N LEU A 36 -5.04 8.00 3.58
CA LEU A 36 -4.01 7.70 2.59
C LEU A 36 -4.29 6.30 2.02
N GLU A 37 -4.41 6.19 0.70
CA GLU A 37 -4.54 4.93 0.01
C GLU A 37 -3.29 4.67 -0.84
N VAL A 38 -2.59 3.58 -0.53
CA VAL A 38 -1.41 3.14 -1.30
C VAL A 38 -1.69 1.78 -1.89
N ARG A 39 -1.62 1.67 -3.22
CA ARG A 39 -1.77 0.42 -3.94
C ARG A 39 -0.42 -0.29 -4.05
N PHE A 40 -0.40 -1.56 -3.66
CA PHE A 40 0.75 -2.44 -3.82
C PHE A 40 0.37 -3.60 -4.73
N ARG A 41 1.31 -3.98 -5.62
CA ARG A 41 1.23 -5.29 -6.26
C ARG A 41 1.44 -6.36 -5.19
N PHE A 42 0.57 -7.35 -5.19
CA PHE A 42 0.65 -8.54 -4.35
C PHE A 42 -0.22 -9.62 -5.00
N ASP A 43 0.43 -10.65 -5.52
CA ASP A 43 -0.20 -11.78 -6.17
C ASP A 43 -0.70 -12.75 -5.08
N ASP A 44 -2.02 -12.74 -4.81
CA ASP A 44 -2.62 -13.53 -3.73
C ASP A 44 -2.35 -15.03 -3.98
N PRO A 45 -1.64 -15.72 -3.08
CA PRO A 45 -1.20 -17.09 -3.32
C PRO A 45 -2.35 -18.09 -3.38
N TRP A 46 -3.51 -17.74 -2.81
CA TRP A 46 -4.69 -18.61 -2.85
C TRP A 46 -5.45 -18.47 -4.16
N LEU A 47 -5.54 -17.25 -4.69
CA LEU A 47 -6.18 -17.00 -5.98
C LEU A 47 -5.29 -17.38 -7.16
N ASN A 48 -3.96 -17.35 -6.98
CA ASN A 48 -2.97 -17.70 -7.99
C ASN A 48 -2.30 -19.06 -7.74
N TYR A 49 -2.88 -19.92 -6.90
CA TYR A 49 -2.26 -21.17 -6.45
C TYR A 49 -1.75 -22.03 -7.62
N GLY A 50 -2.63 -22.35 -8.58
CA GLY A 50 -2.30 -23.19 -9.74
C GLY A 50 -1.11 -22.66 -10.53
N PRO A 51 -1.16 -21.42 -11.04
CA PRO A 51 -0.02 -20.78 -11.71
C PRO A 51 1.27 -20.73 -10.88
N ILE A 52 1.18 -20.51 -9.57
CA ILE A 52 2.34 -20.42 -8.68
C ILE A 52 3.03 -21.79 -8.50
N ILE A 53 2.27 -22.87 -8.36
CA ILE A 53 2.86 -24.22 -8.14
C ILE A 53 3.39 -24.86 -9.42
N THR A 54 2.92 -24.43 -10.59
CA THR A 54 3.39 -24.94 -11.89
C THR A 54 4.54 -24.13 -12.48
N ALA A 55 4.77 -22.91 -12.01
CA ALA A 55 5.91 -22.10 -12.43
C ALA A 55 7.24 -22.66 -11.88
N PRO A 56 8.35 -22.58 -12.66
CA PRO A 56 9.68 -22.97 -12.18
C PRO A 56 10.04 -22.23 -10.90
N SER A 57 10.38 -22.98 -9.84
CA SER A 57 10.51 -22.44 -8.48
C SER A 57 11.49 -21.27 -8.39
N GLU A 58 12.59 -21.34 -9.13
CA GLU A 58 13.65 -20.32 -9.19
C GLU A 58 13.20 -19.02 -9.85
N ARG A 59 12.22 -19.08 -10.76
CA ARG A 59 11.76 -17.93 -11.56
C ARG A 59 10.43 -17.35 -11.10
N ARG A 60 9.82 -17.90 -10.05
CA ARG A 60 8.49 -17.43 -9.57
C ARG A 60 8.46 -15.93 -9.27
N HIS A 61 9.56 -15.40 -8.73
CA HIS A 61 9.70 -13.98 -8.41
C HIS A 61 9.74 -13.06 -9.65
N GLU A 62 9.99 -13.61 -10.85
CA GLU A 62 9.92 -12.86 -12.12
C GLU A 62 8.46 -12.60 -12.54
N PHE A 63 7.53 -13.46 -12.13
CA PHE A 63 6.13 -13.44 -12.59
C PHE A 63 5.14 -13.04 -11.50
N PHE A 64 5.49 -13.32 -10.24
CA PHE A 64 4.63 -13.11 -9.08
C PHE A 64 5.33 -12.27 -8.01
N GLU A 65 4.62 -11.24 -7.55
CA GLU A 65 4.97 -10.47 -6.36
C GLU A 65 4.28 -11.10 -5.14
N LEU A 66 4.99 -12.02 -4.48
CA LEU A 66 4.46 -12.77 -3.34
C LEU A 66 4.85 -12.15 -1.99
N ALA A 67 5.64 -11.07 -1.97
CA ALA A 67 6.04 -10.44 -0.73
C ALA A 67 4.85 -9.71 -0.10
N PRO A 68 4.38 -10.12 1.10
CA PRO A 68 3.26 -9.45 1.74
C PRO A 68 3.65 -8.04 2.21
N VAL A 69 2.64 -7.18 2.38
CA VAL A 69 2.84 -5.86 2.99
C VAL A 69 3.26 -6.04 4.46
N THR A 70 4.50 -5.66 4.76
CA THR A 70 5.08 -5.76 6.11
C THR A 70 4.92 -4.46 6.90
N PRO A 71 5.02 -4.48 8.24
CA PRO A 71 5.03 -3.25 9.05
C PRO A 71 6.11 -2.24 8.61
N LYS A 72 7.28 -2.72 8.16
CA LYS A 72 8.34 -1.88 7.59
C LYS A 72 7.88 -1.16 6.33
N LEU A 73 7.16 -1.86 5.44
CA LEU A 73 6.60 -1.27 4.22
C LEU A 73 5.49 -0.26 4.54
N VAL A 74 4.65 -0.53 5.55
CA VAL A 74 3.64 0.42 6.03
C VAL A 74 4.29 1.71 6.55
N ARG A 75 5.36 1.58 7.36
CA ARG A 75 6.14 2.74 7.85
C ARG A 75 6.70 3.56 6.69
N TRP A 76 7.37 2.89 5.75
CA TRP A 76 7.93 3.52 4.56
C TRP A 76 6.86 4.25 3.74
N ALA A 77 5.69 3.65 3.53
CA ALA A 77 4.62 4.25 2.74
C ALA A 77 4.07 5.54 3.38
N ILE A 78 3.98 5.57 4.71
CA ILE A 78 3.57 6.78 5.43
C ILE A 78 4.64 7.87 5.31
N ASP A 79 5.91 7.54 5.57
CA ASP A 79 7.00 8.52 5.49
C ASP A 79 7.13 9.09 4.06
N ALA A 80 6.99 8.25 3.03
CA ALA A 80 6.99 8.64 1.62
C ALA A 80 5.78 9.53 1.28
N ALA A 81 4.58 9.19 1.75
CA ALA A 81 3.39 10.01 1.51
C ALA A 81 3.51 11.38 2.19
N ILE A 82 4.01 11.46 3.42
CA ILE A 82 4.27 12.73 4.12
C ILE A 82 5.26 13.58 3.32
N THR A 83 6.35 12.97 2.84
CA THR A 83 7.34 13.64 1.98
C THR A 83 6.72 14.17 0.68
N ALA A 84 5.76 13.42 0.12
CA ALA A 84 4.99 13.82 -1.05
C ALA A 84 3.87 14.85 -0.74
N GLY A 85 3.76 15.34 0.49
CA GLY A 85 2.82 16.39 0.88
C GLY A 85 1.49 15.89 1.44
N TRP A 86 1.34 14.59 1.74
CA TRP A 86 0.19 14.09 2.47
C TRP A 86 0.20 14.62 3.91
N ASN A 87 -0.87 15.34 4.27
CA ASN A 87 -1.09 15.80 5.64
C ASN A 87 -2.28 15.05 6.25
N PRO A 88 -2.07 14.22 7.30
CA PRO A 88 -3.15 13.49 7.95
C PRO A 88 -4.16 14.37 8.70
N GLU A 89 -3.80 15.62 9.02
CA GLU A 89 -4.65 16.59 9.74
C GLU A 89 -5.29 17.62 8.81
N GLN A 90 -4.83 17.72 7.55
CA GLN A 90 -5.38 18.63 6.53
C GLN A 90 -5.64 17.88 5.23
N PRO A 91 -6.83 17.27 5.08
CA PRO A 91 -7.07 16.31 4.02
C PRO A 91 -7.30 17.01 2.67
N ARG A 92 -6.23 17.29 1.90
CA ARG A 92 -6.32 17.72 0.47
C ARG A 92 -6.74 16.58 -0.46
N GLU A 93 -7.19 16.90 -1.67
CA GLU A 93 -7.88 16.01 -2.63
C GLU A 93 -7.05 14.82 -3.16
N HIS A 94 -5.72 14.85 -3.11
CA HIS A 94 -4.85 13.83 -3.72
C HIS A 94 -4.48 12.72 -2.72
N ARG A 95 -5.22 11.61 -2.72
CA ARG A 95 -5.06 10.54 -1.70
C ARG A 95 -4.79 9.14 -2.24
N LEU A 96 -4.57 9.00 -3.54
CA LEU A 96 -4.24 7.72 -4.14
C LEU A 96 -2.80 7.78 -4.66
N PHE A 97 -1.94 6.95 -4.08
CA PHE A 97 -0.58 6.74 -4.54
C PHE A 97 -0.41 5.31 -5.05
N GLU A 98 0.33 5.17 -6.14
CA GLU A 98 0.80 3.88 -6.63
C GLU A 98 2.29 3.78 -6.38
N ARG A 99 2.74 2.59 -5.98
CA ARG A 99 4.17 2.32 -5.89
C ARG A 99 4.71 2.12 -7.31
N GLY A 100 5.52 3.04 -7.78
CA GLY A 100 6.22 2.93 -9.06
C GLY A 100 7.26 1.81 -9.05
N SER A 101 7.72 1.42 -10.24
CA SER A 101 8.73 0.37 -10.44
C SER A 101 10.06 0.64 -9.71
N ASN A 102 10.38 1.91 -9.49
CA ASN A 102 11.61 2.33 -8.80
C ASN A 102 11.44 2.40 -7.28
N GLY A 103 10.25 2.06 -6.79
CA GLY A 103 9.91 2.08 -5.38
C GLY A 103 9.25 3.38 -4.92
N ASP A 104 9.30 4.47 -5.67
CA ASP A 104 8.70 5.75 -5.27
C ASP A 104 7.16 5.72 -5.29
N LEU A 105 6.53 6.56 -4.46
CA LEU A 105 5.08 6.78 -4.51
C LEU A 105 4.74 7.83 -5.55
N VAL A 106 3.98 7.45 -6.57
CA VAL A 106 3.49 8.35 -7.61
C VAL A 106 2.03 8.67 -7.33
N SER A 107 1.68 9.95 -7.29
CA SER A 107 0.29 10.38 -7.16
C SER A 107 -0.50 9.93 -8.38
N SER A 108 -1.51 9.08 -8.19
CA SER A 108 -2.45 8.76 -9.25
C SER A 108 -3.57 9.80 -9.20
N GLN A 109 -3.51 10.79 -10.10
CA GLN A 109 -4.69 11.58 -10.40
C GLN A 109 -5.65 10.66 -11.18
N ARG A 110 -6.84 10.40 -10.63
CA ARG A 110 -7.94 9.93 -11.49
C ARG A 110 -8.21 11.05 -12.51
N ALA A 111 -8.09 10.71 -13.79
CA ALA A 111 -8.83 11.41 -14.84
C ALA A 111 -10.34 11.27 -14.59
#